data_AF-A0A7J5V093-F1
#
_entry.id   AF-A0A7J5V093-F1
#
_cell.length_a   1.000
_cell.length_b   1.000
_cell.length_c   1.000
_cell.angle_alpha   90.00
_cell.angle_beta   90.00
_cell.angle_gamma   90.00
#
_symmetry.space_group_name_H-M   'P 1'
#
loop_
_entity.id
_entity.type
_entity.pdbx_description
1 polymer ?
#
loop_
_entity_poly.entity_id
_entity_poly.type
_entity_poly.pdbx_seq_one_letter_code
_entity_poly.pdbx_strand_id
1 'polypeptide(L)'
;MSHDKKHDTMQKNRFRGLILLFFLSFLAPSLTAQPDCTITSQQLFPLCKGTSVTLTAVQQPNCVYEWSFNSLTTTIITFDAVETINVTLRVRDTLTLEECLSTPFEVSVHPEVNIGFEQMQLTCTNGDSDNGNTAMVKAVATGQSGPYTYNWDVRPIQIAPGNPSLAIGLKAHLWYFINVVDQNGCTTKDSIYTKAYPNPVIEIKSTPDTAFIQNPYVTFEFTNKSIDTVQVTSHYWEMGDNTPRVDLEKPVHVYTEVDDYSVILTVFNQYGCDTVYLKDVKVLPIKLSIPNVITPNGDNINDVLIITEGSTEDETDNPLKSVSSDGGIRPLSAYYKKTTLVIFNRQGKKLYESSNYNNDWGGAGLSDGVYFYVLQCEGFKSNEVYKGSITIFGSGN
;
A
#
# COMPACT_ATOMS: atom_id res chain seq x y z
N MET A 1 27.79 -62.10 67.79
CA MET A 1 26.59 -62.86 68.20
C MET A 1 25.80 -63.12 66.93
N SER A 2 25.99 -64.19 66.16
CA SER A 2 25.96 -65.64 66.45
C SER A 2 24.66 -66.12 67.10
N HIS A 3 24.17 -67.24 66.55
CA HIS A 3 22.98 -68.07 66.84
C HIS A 3 21.73 -67.70 66.04
N ASP A 4 21.34 -68.41 64.97
CA ASP A 4 21.17 -69.86 64.75
C ASP A 4 19.99 -70.46 65.55
N LYS A 5 18.98 -70.96 64.83
CA LYS A 5 18.02 -71.96 65.32
C LYS A 5 17.33 -72.68 64.14
N LYS A 6 17.85 -73.87 63.84
CA LYS A 6 17.16 -74.97 63.16
C LYS A 6 16.15 -75.65 64.08
N HIS A 7 15.11 -76.25 63.49
CA HIS A 7 14.48 -77.48 63.99
C HIS A 7 13.92 -78.30 62.80
N ASP A 8 14.68 -79.30 62.35
CA ASP A 8 14.41 -80.76 62.51
C ASP A 8 12.94 -81.19 62.76
N THR A 9 12.36 -82.30 62.26
CA THR A 9 12.83 -83.50 61.54
C THR A 9 11.60 -84.34 61.12
N MET A 10 11.83 -85.37 60.29
CA MET A 10 11.17 -86.70 60.24
C MET A 10 10.24 -87.05 59.06
N GLN A 11 10.82 -87.89 58.19
CA GLN A 11 10.20 -88.85 57.30
C GLN A 11 9.43 -89.96 58.05
N LYS A 12 8.41 -90.52 57.39
CA LYS A 12 8.05 -91.95 57.52
C LYS A 12 7.53 -92.53 56.20
N ASN A 13 8.29 -93.50 55.69
CA ASN A 13 7.96 -94.67 54.86
C ASN A 13 6.49 -95.14 54.98
N ARG A 14 5.81 -95.77 53.99
CA ARG A 14 6.22 -96.89 53.13
C ARG A 14 5.04 -97.31 52.20
N PHE A 15 5.38 -98.11 51.18
CA PHE A 15 4.60 -99.18 50.51
C PHE A 15 3.98 -98.98 49.11
N ARG A 16 4.18 -100.06 48.32
CA ARG A 16 4.08 -100.27 46.88
C ARG A 16 2.64 -100.44 46.37
N GLY A 17 2.41 -100.04 45.12
CA GLY A 17 1.31 -100.51 44.27
C GLY A 17 1.60 -100.23 42.80
N LEU A 18 1.99 -101.25 42.04
CA LEU A 18 2.22 -101.21 40.61
C LEU A 18 0.86 -101.35 39.89
N ILE A 19 0.40 -100.31 39.21
CA ILE A 19 -0.74 -100.38 38.28
C ILE A 19 -0.29 -99.78 36.95
N LEU A 20 -0.19 -100.64 35.93
CA LEU A 20 -0.04 -100.25 34.53
C LEU A 20 -1.32 -99.50 34.10
N LEU A 21 -1.18 -98.21 33.78
CA LEU A 21 -2.23 -97.41 33.14
C LEU A 21 -1.72 -97.00 31.75
N PHE A 22 -2.41 -97.48 30.73
CA PHE A 22 -2.29 -97.03 29.35
C PHE A 22 -2.49 -95.50 29.29
N PHE A 23 -1.42 -94.75 29.02
CA PHE A 23 -1.54 -93.36 28.61
C PHE A 23 -2.05 -93.35 27.16
N LEU A 24 -3.34 -93.11 26.97
CA LEU A 24 -3.82 -92.51 25.73
C LEU A 24 -3.14 -91.15 25.61
N SER A 25 -2.25 -91.02 24.64
CA SER A 25 -1.75 -89.73 24.16
C SER A 25 -2.92 -88.95 23.55
N PHE A 26 -3.59 -88.14 24.37
CA PHE A 26 -4.35 -87.02 23.83
C PHE A 26 -3.33 -86.04 23.23
N LEU A 27 -3.30 -86.00 21.90
CA LEU A 27 -2.80 -84.83 21.17
C LEU A 27 -3.59 -83.63 21.67
N ALA A 28 -2.95 -82.78 22.47
CA ALA A 28 -3.44 -81.44 22.70
C ALA A 28 -3.53 -80.75 21.33
N PRO A 29 -4.64 -80.08 20.99
CA PRO A 29 -4.62 -79.17 19.85
C PRO A 29 -3.52 -78.14 20.11
N SER A 30 -2.61 -78.02 19.16
CA SER A 30 -1.61 -76.95 19.13
C SER A 30 -2.34 -75.61 19.36
N LEU A 31 -2.02 -74.89 20.43
CA LEU A 31 -2.33 -73.47 20.50
C LEU A 31 -1.62 -72.83 19.30
N THR A 32 -2.38 -72.46 18.27
CA THR A 32 -1.93 -71.47 17.29
C THR A 32 -1.75 -70.16 18.06
N ALA A 33 -0.54 -69.62 18.01
CA ALA A 33 -0.22 -68.37 18.67
C ALA A 33 -0.87 -67.25 17.86
N GLN A 34 -1.76 -66.50 18.48
CA GLN A 34 -2.38 -65.31 17.90
C GLN A 34 -1.30 -64.37 17.31
N PRO A 35 -1.54 -63.74 16.15
CA PRO A 35 -0.58 -62.79 15.57
C PRO A 35 -0.30 -61.61 16.52
N ASP A 36 0.88 -61.00 16.40
CA ASP A 36 1.30 -59.86 17.23
C ASP A 36 0.85 -58.56 16.59
N CYS A 37 0.03 -57.80 17.30
CA CYS A 37 -0.47 -56.49 16.86
C CYS A 37 0.09 -55.32 17.68
N THR A 38 1.24 -55.49 18.35
CA THR A 38 1.87 -54.43 19.13
C THR A 38 2.35 -53.28 18.22
N ILE A 39 1.90 -52.07 18.52
CA ILE A 39 2.36 -50.82 17.88
C ILE A 39 3.56 -50.28 18.67
N THR A 40 4.62 -49.87 17.98
CA THR A 40 5.82 -49.27 18.57
C THR A 40 6.18 -47.96 17.86
N SER A 41 6.79 -47.03 18.60
CA SER A 41 7.41 -45.81 18.05
C SER A 41 8.69 -45.50 18.83
N GLN A 42 9.66 -44.89 18.15
CA GLN A 42 10.91 -44.43 18.76
C GLN A 42 10.82 -42.95 19.22
N GLN A 43 9.70 -42.29 18.94
CA GLN A 43 9.50 -40.87 19.23
C GLN A 43 8.95 -40.66 20.65
N LEU A 44 9.29 -39.50 21.23
CA LEU A 44 8.75 -39.06 22.51
C LEU A 44 7.51 -38.20 22.27
N PHE A 45 6.45 -38.46 23.02
CA PHE A 45 5.18 -37.74 22.98
C PHE A 45 5.04 -36.86 24.24
N PRO A 46 4.35 -35.69 24.17
CA PRO A 46 3.62 -35.16 23.03
C PRO A 46 4.53 -34.57 21.94
N LEU A 47 4.09 -34.62 20.69
CA LEU A 47 4.79 -34.04 19.53
C LEU A 47 4.32 -32.61 19.24
N CYS A 48 5.15 -31.82 18.57
CA CYS A 48 4.70 -30.56 17.99
C CYS A 48 3.81 -30.80 16.77
N LYS A 49 2.80 -29.96 16.58
CA LYS A 49 1.88 -30.02 15.43
C LYS A 49 2.64 -30.03 14.10
N GLY A 50 2.28 -30.97 13.22
CA GLY A 50 2.91 -31.16 11.90
C GLY A 50 4.22 -31.96 11.94
N THR A 51 4.65 -32.47 13.10
CA THR A 51 5.80 -33.37 13.17
C THR A 51 5.44 -34.72 12.56
N SER A 52 6.27 -35.21 11.64
CA SER A 52 6.08 -36.53 11.06
C SER A 52 6.35 -37.63 12.11
N VAL A 53 5.37 -38.50 12.32
CA VAL A 53 5.46 -39.64 13.24
C VAL A 53 5.55 -40.94 12.44
N THR A 54 6.40 -41.86 12.90
CA THR A 54 6.50 -43.21 12.34
C THR A 54 6.09 -44.23 13.38
N LEU A 55 5.13 -45.08 13.01
CA LEU A 55 4.67 -46.21 13.81
C LEU A 55 5.04 -47.52 13.11
N THR A 56 5.50 -48.49 13.90
CA THR A 56 5.99 -49.78 13.42
C THR A 56 5.30 -50.95 14.11
N ALA A 57 4.99 -51.97 13.34
CA ALA A 57 4.48 -53.26 13.79
C ALA A 57 5.49 -54.38 13.49
N VAL A 58 5.44 -55.45 14.26
CA VAL A 58 6.33 -56.61 14.06
C VAL A 58 5.93 -57.33 12.77
N GLN A 59 6.89 -57.53 11.86
CA GLN A 59 6.66 -58.29 10.64
C GLN A 59 6.54 -59.79 10.94
N GLN A 60 5.46 -60.40 10.45
CA GLN A 60 5.13 -61.80 10.68
C GLN A 60 4.80 -62.48 9.33
N PRO A 61 5.20 -63.75 9.11
CA PRO A 61 4.86 -64.49 7.91
C PRO A 61 3.34 -64.63 7.75
N ASN A 62 2.84 -64.58 6.51
CA ASN A 62 1.43 -64.81 6.16
C ASN A 62 0.43 -63.85 6.83
N CYS A 63 0.88 -62.72 7.37
CA CYS A 63 0.02 -61.73 8.03
C CYS A 63 -0.25 -60.52 7.13
N VAL A 64 -1.49 -60.01 7.21
CA VAL A 64 -1.93 -58.74 6.60
C VAL A 64 -2.21 -57.75 7.71
N TYR A 65 -1.79 -56.50 7.50
CA TYR A 65 -1.90 -55.41 8.46
C TYR A 65 -2.98 -54.43 7.99
N GLU A 66 -3.74 -53.86 8.90
CA GLU A 66 -4.76 -52.85 8.61
C GLU A 66 -4.75 -51.81 9.72
N TRP A 67 -4.31 -50.59 9.41
CA TRP A 67 -4.23 -49.48 10.36
C TRP A 67 -5.53 -48.68 10.38
N SER A 68 -5.92 -48.13 11.52
CA SER A 68 -7.15 -47.33 11.63
C SER A 68 -7.14 -46.02 10.84
N PHE A 69 -5.96 -45.54 10.43
CA PHE A 69 -5.78 -44.27 9.73
C PHE A 69 -5.72 -44.38 8.21
N ASN A 70 -5.48 -45.58 7.66
CA ASN A 70 -5.34 -45.77 6.23
C ASN A 70 -5.62 -47.23 5.82
N SER A 71 -5.98 -47.45 4.56
CA SER A 71 -6.13 -48.80 4.00
C SER A 71 -4.79 -49.43 3.59
N LEU A 72 -3.67 -49.00 4.19
CA LEU A 72 -2.34 -49.52 3.85
C LEU A 72 -2.08 -50.82 4.61
N THR A 73 -1.48 -51.78 3.91
CA THR A 73 -1.19 -53.12 4.46
C THR A 73 0.26 -53.32 4.88
N THR A 74 0.98 -52.22 5.12
CA THR A 74 2.40 -52.22 5.47
C THR A 74 2.61 -52.34 6.98
N THR A 75 3.77 -52.84 7.39
CA THR A 75 4.18 -52.92 8.81
C THR A 75 4.63 -51.57 9.38
N ILE A 76 4.84 -50.58 8.51
CA ILE A 76 5.31 -49.23 8.87
C ILE A 76 4.35 -48.22 8.24
N ILE A 77 3.96 -47.23 9.02
CA ILE A 77 3.21 -46.06 8.55
C ILE A 77 3.89 -44.78 9.02
N THR A 78 3.82 -43.75 8.19
CA THR A 78 4.32 -42.41 8.48
C THR A 78 3.25 -41.39 8.13
N PHE A 79 2.99 -40.45 9.03
CA PHE A 79 2.02 -39.36 8.82
C PHE A 79 2.39 -38.16 9.70
N ASP A 80 1.83 -36.99 9.40
CA ASP A 80 2.08 -35.77 10.19
C ASP A 80 1.07 -35.63 11.33
N ALA A 81 1.57 -35.51 12.56
CA ALA A 81 0.74 -35.41 13.75
C ALA A 81 0.15 -33.99 13.87
N VAL A 82 -1.07 -33.79 13.36
CA VAL A 82 -1.77 -32.49 13.36
C VAL A 82 -2.64 -32.25 14.59
N GLU A 83 -3.12 -33.31 15.22
CA GLU A 83 -3.90 -33.32 16.46
C GLU A 83 -3.64 -34.61 17.23
N THR A 84 -4.07 -34.66 18.50
CA THR A 84 -3.98 -35.90 19.30
C THR A 84 -4.94 -36.94 18.76
N ILE A 85 -4.42 -38.12 18.41
CA ILE A 85 -5.18 -39.20 17.78
C ILE A 85 -4.89 -40.56 18.40
N ASN A 86 -5.86 -41.46 18.31
CA ASN A 86 -5.72 -42.84 18.77
C ASN A 86 -5.67 -43.79 17.57
N VAL A 87 -4.53 -44.48 17.41
CA VAL A 87 -4.25 -45.41 16.31
C VAL A 87 -4.48 -46.84 16.76
N THR A 88 -5.23 -47.63 15.99
CA THR A 88 -5.32 -49.07 16.17
C THR A 88 -4.77 -49.81 14.97
N LEU A 89 -4.26 -51.03 15.21
CA LEU A 89 -3.76 -51.93 14.20
C LEU A 89 -4.50 -53.26 14.30
N ARG A 90 -5.05 -53.73 13.19
CA ARG A 90 -5.57 -55.07 13.04
C ARG A 90 -4.58 -55.90 12.23
N VAL A 91 -4.21 -57.07 12.74
CA VAL A 91 -3.34 -58.04 12.06
C VAL A 91 -4.14 -59.33 11.87
N ARG A 92 -4.18 -59.83 10.63
CA ARG A 92 -4.87 -61.09 10.27
C ARG A 92 -3.88 -62.07 9.65
N ASP A 93 -3.78 -63.27 10.20
CA ASP A 93 -3.08 -64.38 9.57
C ASP A 93 -3.94 -64.97 8.45
N THR A 94 -3.39 -65.04 7.24
CA THR A 94 -4.10 -65.50 6.03
C THR A 94 -4.26 -67.01 5.93
N LEU A 95 -3.49 -67.77 6.71
CA LEU A 95 -3.53 -69.23 6.74
C LEU A 95 -4.45 -69.76 7.86
N THR A 96 -4.32 -69.19 9.06
CA THR A 96 -5.11 -69.63 10.23
C THR A 96 -6.43 -68.87 10.38
N LEU A 97 -6.57 -67.72 9.70
CA LEU A 97 -7.68 -66.77 9.85
C LEU A 97 -7.80 -66.17 11.26
N GLU A 98 -6.76 -66.31 12.09
CA GLU A 98 -6.69 -65.66 13.40
C GLU A 98 -6.42 -64.16 13.25
N GLU A 99 -6.94 -63.39 14.20
CA GLU A 99 -6.83 -61.93 14.19
C GLU A 99 -6.37 -61.39 15.55
N CYS A 100 -5.62 -60.29 15.50
CA CYS A 100 -5.24 -59.47 16.64
C CYS A 100 -5.65 -58.03 16.38
N LEU A 101 -6.31 -57.39 17.34
CA LEU A 101 -6.59 -55.96 17.32
C LEU A 101 -5.85 -55.30 18.49
N SER A 102 -5.02 -54.32 18.18
CA SER A 102 -4.21 -53.63 19.18
C SER A 102 -5.09 -52.81 20.14
N THR A 103 -4.57 -52.55 21.35
CA THR A 103 -5.08 -51.43 22.14
C THR A 103 -4.81 -50.12 21.40
N PRO A 104 -5.66 -49.08 21.57
CA PRO A 104 -5.39 -47.77 20.98
C PRO A 104 -4.03 -47.24 21.42
N PHE A 105 -3.18 -46.90 20.45
CA PHE A 105 -1.91 -46.22 20.66
C PHE A 105 -2.14 -44.72 20.49
N GLU A 106 -1.97 -43.96 21.57
CA GLU A 106 -2.19 -42.52 21.57
C GLU A 106 -0.96 -41.79 21.01
N VAL A 107 -1.14 -41.07 19.92
CA VAL A 107 -0.19 -40.11 19.37
C VAL A 107 -0.62 -38.74 19.89
N SER A 108 -0.03 -38.29 21.00
CA SER A 108 -0.39 -37.01 21.60
C SER A 108 0.38 -35.84 20.96
N VAL A 109 -0.31 -34.72 20.78
CA VAL A 109 0.23 -33.48 20.18
C VAL A 109 0.06 -32.34 21.17
N HIS A 110 1.07 -31.49 21.29
CA HIS A 110 0.99 -30.30 22.14
C HIS A 110 -0.15 -29.37 21.70
N PRO A 111 -0.86 -28.73 22.65
CA PRO A 111 -1.87 -27.72 22.33
C PRO A 111 -1.29 -26.58 21.48
N GLU A 112 -2.12 -26.04 20.59
CA GLU A 112 -1.73 -24.96 19.70
C GLU A 112 -1.46 -23.65 20.45
N VAL A 113 -0.43 -22.92 20.03
CA VAL A 113 -0.12 -21.57 20.49
C VAL A 113 -0.81 -20.58 19.56
N ASN A 114 -1.60 -19.66 20.12
CA ASN A 114 -2.21 -18.59 19.34
C ASN A 114 -1.41 -17.30 19.52
N ILE A 115 -1.16 -16.58 18.42
CA ILE A 115 -0.44 -15.30 18.43
C ILE A 115 -1.47 -14.19 18.16
N GLY A 116 -1.68 -13.32 19.15
CA GLY A 116 -2.46 -12.09 18.99
C GLY A 116 -1.54 -10.90 18.70
N PHE A 117 -2.04 -9.90 17.97
CA PHE A 117 -1.32 -8.67 17.70
C PHE A 117 -2.09 -7.44 18.14
N GLU A 118 -1.39 -6.49 18.75
CA GLU A 118 -1.89 -5.17 19.10
C GLU A 118 -0.97 -4.13 18.49
N GLN A 119 -1.45 -3.38 17.49
CA GLN A 119 -0.72 -2.24 16.95
C GLN A 119 -0.91 -1.04 17.87
N MET A 120 0.10 -0.77 18.70
CA MET A 120 0.08 0.28 19.72
C MET A 120 0.28 1.68 19.13
N GLN A 121 0.98 1.77 18.01
CA GLN A 121 1.23 3.03 17.32
C GLN A 121 1.08 2.85 15.81
N LEU A 122 0.25 3.70 15.21
CA LEU A 122 0.16 3.84 13.76
C LEU A 122 1.28 4.76 13.29
N THR A 123 1.58 4.71 11.99
CA THR A 123 2.52 5.65 11.36
C THR A 123 1.82 6.42 10.25
N CYS A 124 2.48 7.45 9.72
CA CYS A 124 1.99 8.24 8.59
C CYS A 124 2.49 7.62 7.28
N THR A 125 1.78 7.81 6.17
CA THR A 125 2.22 7.30 4.86
C THR A 125 1.72 8.19 3.74
N ASN A 126 2.65 8.70 2.93
CA ASN A 126 2.35 9.57 1.79
C ASN A 126 2.24 8.73 0.50
N GLY A 127 1.83 7.45 0.62
CA GLY A 127 1.92 6.45 -0.44
C GLY A 127 3.26 5.71 -0.43
N ASP A 128 3.81 5.42 -1.61
CA ASP A 128 5.05 4.64 -1.83
C ASP A 128 6.34 5.33 -1.33
N SER A 129 6.26 6.59 -0.90
CA SER A 129 7.36 7.28 -0.24
C SER A 129 7.33 7.01 1.27
N ASP A 130 8.40 6.38 1.71
CA ASP A 130 8.71 5.73 2.99
C ASP A 130 8.81 6.70 4.19
N ASN A 131 7.78 7.50 4.44
CA ASN A 131 7.88 8.63 5.36
C ASN A 131 7.57 8.25 6.82
N GLY A 132 6.97 7.07 7.04
CA GLY A 132 6.61 6.59 8.37
C GLY A 132 7.25 5.26 8.70
N ASN A 133 8.25 5.27 9.56
CA ASN A 133 8.86 4.09 10.18
C ASN A 133 8.67 4.12 11.70
N THR A 134 7.49 4.52 12.17
CA THR A 134 7.21 4.73 13.59
C THR A 134 6.18 3.77 14.15
N ALA A 135 5.66 2.82 13.36
CA ALA A 135 4.65 1.91 13.85
C ALA A 135 5.23 0.96 14.91
N MET A 136 4.41 0.65 15.92
CA MET A 136 4.77 -0.24 17.02
C MET A 136 3.71 -1.34 17.13
N VAL A 137 4.15 -2.59 17.16
CA VAL A 137 3.27 -3.75 17.27
C VAL A 137 3.75 -4.66 18.39
N LYS A 138 2.82 -5.02 19.28
CA LYS A 138 3.04 -5.98 20.35
C LYS A 138 2.40 -7.31 19.96
N ALA A 139 3.19 -8.38 19.98
CA ALA A 139 2.70 -9.75 19.86
C ALA A 139 2.38 -10.33 21.25
N VAL A 140 1.32 -11.11 21.35
CA VAL A 140 0.90 -11.79 22.59
C VAL A 140 0.62 -13.25 22.27
N ALA A 141 1.55 -14.12 22.64
CA ALA A 141 1.37 -15.56 22.54
C ALA A 141 0.52 -16.08 23.72
N THR A 142 -0.46 -16.91 23.42
CA THR A 142 -1.37 -17.54 24.39
C THR A 142 -1.44 -19.05 24.14
N GLY A 143 -1.62 -19.83 25.21
CA GLY A 143 -1.59 -21.29 25.17
C GLY A 143 -1.24 -21.91 26.52
N GLN A 144 -1.19 -23.23 26.59
CA GLN A 144 -0.90 -23.97 27.83
C GLN A 144 0.60 -24.15 28.12
N SER A 145 1.48 -23.79 27.18
CA SER A 145 2.92 -24.13 27.18
C SER A 145 3.84 -22.91 27.25
N GLY A 146 3.51 -21.91 28.07
CA GLY A 146 4.45 -20.80 28.33
C GLY A 146 5.63 -21.24 29.22
N PRO A 147 6.76 -20.50 29.26
CA PRO A 147 7.00 -19.20 28.63
C PRO A 147 7.27 -19.27 27.11
N TYR A 148 7.04 -18.14 26.43
CA TYR A 148 7.19 -18.02 24.98
C TYR A 148 8.39 -17.15 24.60
N THR A 149 9.12 -17.57 23.57
CA THR A 149 10.21 -16.81 22.95
C THR A 149 9.73 -16.22 21.63
N TYR A 150 9.91 -14.93 21.43
CA TYR A 150 9.45 -14.19 20.25
C TYR A 150 10.64 -13.88 19.33
N ASN A 151 10.53 -14.22 18.05
CA ASN A 151 11.54 -13.91 17.05
C ASN A 151 10.89 -13.27 15.81
N TRP A 152 11.04 -11.97 15.67
CA TRP A 152 10.51 -11.20 14.53
C TRP A 152 11.43 -11.30 13.32
N ASP A 153 10.86 -11.57 12.14
CA ASP A 153 11.55 -11.49 10.86
C ASP A 153 11.39 -10.07 10.28
N VAL A 154 12.14 -9.14 10.87
CA VAL A 154 12.17 -7.72 10.49
C VAL A 154 13.57 -7.33 10.01
N ARG A 155 13.65 -6.54 8.94
CA ARG A 155 14.92 -6.01 8.40
C ARG A 155 14.80 -4.50 8.15
N PRO A 156 15.63 -3.65 8.79
CA PRO A 156 16.63 -3.94 9.84
C PRO A 156 15.98 -4.49 11.13
N ILE A 157 16.77 -4.89 12.13
CA ILE A 157 16.20 -5.34 13.42
C ILE A 157 15.49 -4.17 14.09
N GLN A 158 14.18 -4.28 14.29
CA GLN A 158 13.36 -3.24 14.92
C GLN A 158 12.60 -3.81 16.12
N ILE A 159 13.33 -4.29 17.12
CA ILE A 159 12.78 -4.91 18.33
C ILE A 159 13.13 -4.03 19.54
N ALA A 160 12.17 -3.82 20.44
CA ALA A 160 12.38 -3.04 21.65
C ALA A 160 13.42 -3.70 22.58
N PRO A 161 14.42 -2.96 23.07
CA PRO A 161 15.38 -3.48 24.04
C PRO A 161 14.69 -4.02 25.29
N GLY A 162 14.97 -5.28 25.66
CA GLY A 162 14.39 -5.93 26.84
C GLY A 162 12.93 -6.38 26.70
N ASN A 163 12.29 -6.20 25.53
CA ASN A 163 10.96 -6.72 25.28
C ASN A 163 10.86 -7.31 23.85
N PRO A 164 11.18 -8.62 23.67
CA PRO A 164 11.20 -9.25 22.35
C PRO A 164 9.80 -9.39 21.72
N SER A 165 8.73 -9.21 22.49
CA SER A 165 7.35 -9.22 21.96
C SER A 165 6.96 -7.92 21.28
N LEU A 166 7.71 -6.83 21.48
CA LEU A 166 7.41 -5.50 20.94
C LEU A 166 8.34 -5.18 19.75
N ALA A 167 7.77 -5.19 18.55
CA ALA A 167 8.40 -4.64 17.36
C ALA A 167 8.11 -3.13 17.28
N ILE A 168 9.12 -2.35 16.94
CA ILE A 168 9.08 -0.88 16.85
C ILE A 168 9.58 -0.46 15.48
N GLY A 169 9.52 0.81 15.14
CA GLY A 169 10.17 1.29 13.91
C GLY A 169 9.52 0.82 12.60
N LEU A 170 8.38 0.11 12.67
CA LEU A 170 7.82 -0.58 11.52
C LEU A 170 7.24 0.42 10.52
N LYS A 171 7.35 0.10 9.24
CA LYS A 171 6.69 0.85 8.16
C LYS A 171 5.21 0.54 8.09
N ALA A 172 4.42 1.49 7.58
CA ALA A 172 3.01 1.30 7.23
C ALA A 172 2.82 0.30 6.09
N HIS A 173 1.65 -0.34 6.06
CA HIS A 173 1.14 -1.11 4.92
C HIS A 173 2.05 -2.24 4.45
N LEU A 174 2.81 -2.84 5.37
CA LEU A 174 3.67 -4.00 5.11
C LEU A 174 3.30 -5.16 6.02
N TRP A 175 3.57 -6.37 5.52
CA TRP A 175 3.48 -7.60 6.31
C TRP A 175 4.78 -7.82 7.07
N TYR A 176 4.65 -8.07 8.37
CA TYR A 176 5.74 -8.50 9.23
C TYR A 176 5.44 -9.87 9.81
N PHE A 177 6.45 -10.73 9.83
CA PHE A 177 6.33 -12.12 10.27
C PHE A 177 7.00 -12.31 11.62
N ILE A 178 6.45 -13.21 12.42
CA ILE A 178 7.01 -13.60 13.70
C ILE A 178 7.02 -15.12 13.81
N ASN A 179 8.06 -15.65 14.44
CA ASN A 179 8.14 -17.03 14.88
C ASN A 179 8.17 -17.06 16.41
N VAL A 180 7.19 -17.73 17.02
CA VAL A 180 7.09 -17.91 18.47
C VAL A 180 7.43 -19.34 18.83
N VAL A 181 8.29 -19.53 19.82
CA VAL A 181 8.69 -20.84 20.33
C VAL A 181 8.19 -21.00 21.77
N ASP A 182 7.50 -22.10 22.05
CA ASP A 182 7.01 -22.43 23.40
C ASP A 182 8.10 -23.12 24.26
N GLN A 183 7.79 -23.45 25.52
CA GLN A 183 8.75 -24.11 26.41
C GLN A 183 9.15 -25.54 25.97
N ASN A 184 8.31 -26.19 25.16
CA ASN A 184 8.54 -27.55 24.65
C ASN A 184 9.32 -27.52 23.32
N GLY A 185 9.66 -26.33 22.81
CA GLY A 185 10.36 -26.15 21.54
C GLY A 185 9.45 -26.13 20.31
N CYS A 186 8.13 -26.15 20.49
CA CYS A 186 7.17 -26.07 19.39
C CYS A 186 7.11 -24.66 18.82
N THR A 187 7.20 -24.55 17.50
CA THR A 187 7.25 -23.27 16.78
C THR A 187 5.94 -22.95 16.10
N THR A 188 5.42 -21.75 16.31
CA THR A 188 4.25 -21.21 15.60
C THR A 188 4.64 -19.94 14.88
N LYS A 189 4.27 -19.83 13.61
CA LYS A 189 4.49 -18.63 12.80
C LYS A 189 3.18 -17.91 12.57
N ASP A 190 3.24 -16.58 12.59
CA ASP A 190 2.13 -15.73 12.20
C ASP A 190 2.63 -14.40 11.64
N SER A 191 1.73 -13.56 11.16
CA SER A 191 2.04 -12.30 10.53
C SER A 191 1.01 -11.22 10.84
N ILE A 192 1.45 -9.97 10.76
CA ILE A 192 0.61 -8.79 10.96
C ILE A 192 0.84 -7.78 9.84
N TYR A 193 -0.26 -7.21 9.36
CA TYR A 193 -0.24 -6.09 8.43
C TYR A 193 -0.36 -4.78 9.21
N THR A 194 0.64 -3.91 9.09
CA THR A 194 0.65 -2.61 9.79
C THR A 194 -0.28 -1.61 9.13
N LYS A 195 -1.15 -0.98 9.93
CA LYS A 195 -2.02 0.11 9.48
C LYS A 195 -1.36 1.47 9.66
N ALA A 196 -1.86 2.47 8.94
CA ALA A 196 -1.40 3.85 8.96
C ALA A 196 -2.55 4.82 9.16
N TYR A 197 -2.23 6.05 9.56
CA TYR A 197 -3.20 7.14 9.48
C TYR A 197 -3.44 7.53 8.02
N PRO A 198 -4.68 7.84 7.63
CA PRO A 198 -4.98 8.32 6.29
C PRO A 198 -4.45 9.74 6.09
N ASN A 199 -3.92 9.99 4.90
CA ASN A 199 -3.47 11.32 4.50
C ASN A 199 -4.56 12.09 3.77
N PRO A 200 -4.60 13.43 3.90
CA PRO A 200 -5.60 14.24 3.23
C PRO A 200 -5.38 14.21 1.72
N VAL A 201 -6.45 14.09 0.94
CA VAL A 201 -6.46 14.18 -0.53
C VAL A 201 -6.79 15.62 -0.93
N ILE A 202 -5.86 16.29 -1.62
CA ILE A 202 -5.96 17.71 -1.97
C ILE A 202 -5.98 17.93 -3.48
N GLU A 203 -6.77 18.90 -3.93
CA GLU A 203 -6.68 19.48 -5.27
C GLU A 203 -6.15 20.91 -5.18
N ILE A 204 -5.07 21.22 -5.90
CA ILE A 204 -4.51 22.57 -6.00
C ILE A 204 -5.05 23.26 -7.24
N LYS A 205 -5.40 24.54 -7.12
CA LYS A 205 -5.71 25.43 -8.23
C LYS A 205 -4.85 26.69 -8.17
N SER A 206 -4.41 27.14 -9.34
CA SER A 206 -3.77 28.44 -9.52
C SER A 206 -4.62 29.30 -10.45
N THR A 207 -4.55 30.61 -10.30
CA THR A 207 -5.25 31.55 -11.18
C THR A 207 -4.36 32.76 -11.42
N PRO A 208 -3.85 32.96 -12.66
CA PRO A 208 -4.00 32.07 -13.82
C PRO A 208 -3.17 30.76 -13.69
N ASP A 209 -3.40 29.79 -14.58
CA ASP A 209 -2.55 28.59 -14.72
C ASP A 209 -1.22 28.85 -15.46
N THR A 210 -1.14 29.97 -16.17
CA THR A 210 0.07 30.46 -16.84
C THR A 210 0.07 31.96 -16.71
N ALA A 211 1.16 32.51 -16.19
CA ALA A 211 1.35 33.94 -16.02
C ALA A 211 2.35 34.47 -17.06
N PHE A 212 2.34 35.79 -17.22
CA PHE A 212 3.27 36.48 -18.11
C PHE A 212 4.14 37.40 -17.30
N ILE A 213 5.39 37.60 -17.72
CA ILE A 213 6.33 38.44 -16.96
C ILE A 213 5.86 39.89 -16.81
N GLN A 214 4.95 40.35 -17.66
CA GLN A 214 4.34 41.68 -17.56
C GLN A 214 3.09 41.73 -16.67
N ASN A 215 2.51 40.58 -16.31
CA ASN A 215 1.49 40.43 -15.28
C ASN A 215 1.68 39.11 -14.50
N PRO A 216 2.71 39.04 -13.62
CA PRO A 216 3.17 37.76 -13.06
C PRO A 216 2.50 37.39 -11.73
N TYR A 217 1.28 37.88 -11.49
CA TYR A 217 0.56 37.62 -10.25
C TYR A 217 -0.21 36.31 -10.37
N VAL A 218 0.06 35.37 -9.48
CA VAL A 218 -0.61 34.07 -9.42
C VAL A 218 -1.23 33.89 -8.06
N THR A 219 -2.54 33.63 -8.03
CA THR A 219 -3.25 33.29 -6.81
C THR A 219 -3.36 31.77 -6.69
N PHE A 220 -3.05 31.21 -5.53
CA PHE A 220 -3.18 29.79 -5.25
C PHE A 220 -4.34 29.52 -4.28
N GLU A 221 -5.00 28.40 -4.46
CA GLU A 221 -6.02 27.88 -3.55
C GLU A 221 -5.96 26.34 -3.56
N PHE A 222 -6.41 25.71 -2.48
CA PHE A 222 -6.54 24.26 -2.44
C PHE A 222 -7.90 23.84 -1.91
N THR A 223 -8.36 22.67 -2.33
CA THR A 223 -9.61 22.05 -1.85
C THR A 223 -9.30 20.69 -1.24
N ASN A 224 -9.74 20.46 0.00
CA ASN A 224 -9.66 19.14 0.62
C ASN A 224 -10.78 18.22 0.09
N LYS A 225 -10.42 17.26 -0.76
CA LYS A 225 -11.32 16.25 -1.33
C LYS A 225 -11.66 15.12 -0.36
N SER A 226 -10.89 14.99 0.71
CA SER A 226 -11.07 13.98 1.75
C SER A 226 -11.74 14.50 3.02
N ILE A 227 -12.39 15.67 2.96
CA ILE A 227 -12.89 16.40 4.13
C ILE A 227 -13.76 15.53 5.07
N ASP A 228 -14.56 14.61 4.53
CA ASP A 228 -15.43 13.73 5.35
C ASP A 228 -14.65 12.66 6.14
N THR A 229 -13.40 12.41 5.78
CA THR A 229 -12.55 11.34 6.36
C THR A 229 -11.29 11.86 7.03
N VAL A 230 -10.67 12.91 6.49
CA VAL A 230 -9.40 13.47 6.93
C VAL A 230 -9.46 14.99 6.91
N GLN A 231 -9.34 15.58 8.09
CA GLN A 231 -9.30 17.02 8.28
C GLN A 231 -7.87 17.54 8.11
N VAL A 232 -7.71 18.66 7.39
CA VAL A 232 -6.45 19.41 7.33
C VAL A 232 -6.40 20.36 8.51
N THR A 233 -5.33 20.31 9.29
CA THR A 233 -5.14 21.12 10.51
C THR A 233 -4.18 22.28 10.30
N SER A 234 -3.22 22.13 9.39
CA SER A 234 -2.30 23.19 8.98
C SER A 234 -1.75 22.94 7.59
N HIS A 235 -1.20 23.97 6.96
CA HIS A 235 -0.57 23.89 5.66
C HIS A 235 0.49 24.98 5.50
N TYR A 236 1.38 24.80 4.52
CA TYR A 236 2.25 25.86 4.03
C TYR A 236 2.61 25.63 2.57
N TRP A 237 2.98 26.71 1.90
CA TRP A 237 3.33 26.78 0.50
C TRP A 237 4.82 27.14 0.34
N GLU A 238 5.48 26.52 -0.61
CA GLU A 238 6.79 26.91 -1.13
C GLU A 238 6.64 27.19 -2.64
N MET A 239 6.96 28.41 -3.07
CA MET A 239 6.57 28.90 -4.40
C MET A 239 7.51 28.46 -5.54
N GLY A 240 8.59 27.75 -5.23
CA GLY A 240 9.55 27.22 -6.20
C GLY A 240 10.64 28.21 -6.67
N ASP A 241 10.69 29.43 -6.13
CA ASP A 241 11.59 30.50 -6.55
C ASP A 241 12.54 31.01 -5.45
N ASN A 242 12.76 30.19 -4.40
CA ASN A 242 13.54 30.52 -3.20
C ASN A 242 12.96 31.64 -2.32
N THR A 243 11.70 32.04 -2.53
CA THR A 243 11.02 32.93 -1.58
C THR A 243 10.64 32.20 -0.28
N PRO A 244 10.50 32.93 0.85
CA PRO A 244 10.10 32.32 2.12
C PRO A 244 8.76 31.59 2.03
N ARG A 245 8.62 30.49 2.78
CA ARG A 245 7.36 29.76 2.89
C ARG A 245 6.21 30.62 3.43
N VAL A 246 4.98 30.32 3.01
CA VAL A 246 3.77 31.07 3.37
C VAL A 246 2.66 30.11 3.83
N ASP A 247 1.91 30.45 4.87
CA ASP A 247 0.85 29.63 5.48
C ASP A 247 -0.57 30.20 5.27
N LEU A 248 -0.72 31.15 4.36
CA LEU A 248 -2.02 31.71 3.97
C LEU A 248 -2.87 30.67 3.23
N GLU A 249 -4.18 30.70 3.44
CA GLU A 249 -5.15 29.82 2.76
C GLU A 249 -5.20 30.10 1.24
N LYS A 250 -5.10 31.38 0.87
CA LYS A 250 -5.14 31.86 -0.51
C LYS A 250 -3.99 32.86 -0.79
N PRO A 251 -2.74 32.39 -0.91
CA PRO A 251 -1.61 33.28 -1.15
C PRO A 251 -1.64 33.82 -2.58
N VAL A 252 -1.22 35.07 -2.74
CA VAL A 252 -0.93 35.69 -4.04
C VAL A 252 0.58 35.84 -4.14
N HIS A 253 1.17 35.21 -5.14
CA HIS A 253 2.61 35.25 -5.40
C HIS A 253 2.93 36.06 -6.65
N VAL A 254 4.13 36.65 -6.69
CA VAL A 254 4.62 37.45 -7.80
C VAL A 254 5.94 36.87 -8.28
N TYR A 255 5.94 36.28 -9.48
CA TYR A 255 7.16 35.73 -10.08
C TYR A 255 7.93 36.81 -10.85
N THR A 256 9.22 36.97 -10.55
CA THR A 256 10.00 38.08 -11.13
C THR A 256 10.83 37.69 -12.36
N GLU A 257 10.91 36.40 -12.67
CA GLU A 257 11.65 35.87 -13.82
C GLU A 257 10.78 34.92 -14.67
N VAL A 258 11.21 34.72 -15.92
CA VAL A 258 10.62 33.74 -16.83
C VAL A 258 11.19 32.38 -16.49
N ASP A 259 10.35 31.47 -16.02
CA ASP A 259 10.73 30.10 -15.67
C ASP A 259 9.49 29.20 -15.56
N ASP A 260 9.75 27.90 -15.43
CA ASP A 260 8.79 26.90 -15.01
C ASP A 260 8.97 26.62 -13.50
N TYR A 261 8.02 27.05 -12.68
CA TYR A 261 8.07 26.91 -11.23
C TYR A 261 7.29 25.69 -10.74
N SER A 262 7.91 24.88 -9.89
CA SER A 262 7.25 23.78 -9.17
C SER A 262 6.83 24.24 -7.78
N VAL A 263 5.55 24.57 -7.62
CA VAL A 263 4.96 25.00 -6.33
C VAL A 263 4.67 23.78 -5.47
N ILE A 264 5.10 23.83 -4.21
CA ILE A 264 4.91 22.76 -3.23
C ILE A 264 3.89 23.22 -2.18
N LEU A 265 2.85 22.43 -1.98
CA LEU A 265 1.92 22.55 -0.85
C LEU A 265 2.14 21.38 0.10
N THR A 266 2.51 21.67 1.34
CA THR A 266 2.55 20.67 2.41
C THR A 266 1.35 20.88 3.33
N VAL A 267 0.54 19.85 3.50
CA VAL A 267 -0.65 19.84 4.39
C VAL A 267 -0.46 18.85 5.54
N PHE A 268 -1.02 19.13 6.70
CA PHE A 268 -1.00 18.25 7.87
C PHE A 268 -2.41 17.85 8.28
N ASN A 269 -2.57 16.63 8.79
CA ASN A 269 -3.84 16.18 9.38
C ASN A 269 -3.83 16.28 10.92
N GLN A 270 -4.97 15.93 11.54
CA GLN A 270 -5.13 15.93 13.00
C GLN A 270 -4.22 14.95 13.77
N TYR A 271 -3.61 13.99 13.06
CA TYR A 271 -2.65 13.04 13.62
C TYR A 271 -1.19 13.48 13.45
N GLY A 272 -0.97 14.66 12.85
CA GLY A 272 0.37 15.20 12.58
C GLY A 272 1.03 14.64 11.33
N CYS A 273 0.30 13.86 10.51
CA CYS A 273 0.82 13.36 9.24
C CYS A 273 0.80 14.45 8.18
N ASP A 274 1.93 14.63 7.52
CA ASP A 274 2.11 15.58 6.43
C ASP A 274 1.90 14.92 5.07
N THR A 275 1.53 15.69 4.05
CA THR A 275 1.48 15.25 2.65
C THR A 275 1.90 16.37 1.75
N VAL A 276 2.67 16.03 0.71
CA VAL A 276 3.23 16.98 -0.24
C VAL A 276 2.49 16.88 -1.58
N TYR A 277 2.07 18.03 -2.08
CA TYR A 277 1.41 18.19 -3.38
C TYR A 277 2.19 19.18 -4.24
N LEU A 278 2.25 18.91 -5.55
CA LEU A 278 2.97 19.73 -6.52
C LEU A 278 2.00 20.40 -7.50
N LYS A 279 2.30 21.64 -7.88
CA LYS A 279 1.60 22.39 -8.93
C LYS A 279 2.62 23.14 -9.78
N ASP A 280 2.65 22.83 -11.08
CA ASP A 280 3.48 23.54 -12.03
C ASP A 280 2.83 24.88 -12.43
N VAL A 281 3.64 25.94 -12.48
CA VAL A 281 3.26 27.27 -12.93
C VAL A 281 4.29 27.77 -13.93
N LYS A 282 3.83 28.15 -15.12
CA LYS A 282 4.68 28.71 -16.17
C LYS A 282 4.61 30.22 -16.17
N VAL A 283 5.77 30.87 -16.22
CA VAL A 283 5.88 32.32 -16.40
C VAL A 283 6.59 32.60 -17.71
N LEU A 284 5.87 33.17 -18.67
CA LEU A 284 6.34 33.33 -20.05
C LEU A 284 6.64 34.80 -20.38
N PRO A 285 7.54 35.08 -21.34
CA PRO A 285 7.59 36.38 -21.97
C PRO A 285 6.31 36.62 -22.78
N ILE A 286 5.98 37.87 -23.07
CA ILE A 286 4.84 38.23 -23.93
C ILE A 286 5.32 38.98 -25.17
N LYS A 287 4.79 38.58 -26.33
CA LYS A 287 4.85 39.33 -27.59
C LYS A 287 3.42 39.41 -28.12
N LEU A 288 2.90 40.62 -28.32
CA LEU A 288 1.54 40.78 -28.86
C LEU A 288 1.53 40.58 -30.38
N SER A 289 0.50 39.88 -30.87
CA SER A 289 0.09 39.88 -32.27
C SER A 289 -1.05 40.87 -32.45
N ILE A 290 -0.80 41.92 -33.23
CA ILE A 290 -1.78 42.98 -33.51
C ILE A 290 -2.08 42.97 -35.01
N PRO A 291 -3.30 42.63 -35.43
CA PRO A 291 -3.64 42.62 -36.84
C PRO A 291 -3.66 44.04 -37.41
N ASN A 292 -3.40 44.15 -38.70
CA ASN A 292 -3.35 45.42 -39.44
C ASN A 292 -4.58 45.64 -40.34
N VAL A 293 -5.56 44.72 -40.31
CA VAL A 293 -6.79 44.78 -41.10
C VAL A 293 -7.96 44.27 -40.27
N ILE A 294 -9.12 44.94 -40.38
CA ILE A 294 -10.43 44.43 -39.95
C ILE A 294 -11.45 44.59 -41.10
N THR A 295 -12.43 43.70 -41.14
CA THR A 295 -13.51 43.66 -42.14
C THR A 295 -14.86 43.60 -41.44
N PRO A 296 -15.38 44.72 -40.90
CA PRO A 296 -16.62 44.76 -40.14
C PRO A 296 -17.86 44.62 -41.04
N ASN A 297 -18.06 43.43 -41.60
CA ASN A 297 -19.16 43.07 -42.52
C ASN A 297 -20.25 42.19 -41.84
N GLY A 298 -20.03 41.78 -40.59
CA GLY A 298 -20.96 40.99 -39.79
C GLY A 298 -20.93 39.49 -40.05
N ASP A 299 -19.89 38.97 -40.72
CA ASP A 299 -19.70 37.53 -40.94
C ASP A 299 -19.03 36.80 -39.74
N ASN A 300 -18.73 37.54 -38.66
CA ASN A 300 -17.99 37.13 -37.47
C ASN A 300 -16.50 36.80 -37.73
N ILE A 301 -15.95 37.21 -38.88
CA ILE A 301 -14.56 36.99 -39.26
C ILE A 301 -13.87 38.35 -39.42
N ASN A 302 -12.87 38.60 -38.58
CA ASN A 302 -12.12 39.86 -38.56
C ASN A 302 -13.00 41.12 -38.42
N ASP A 303 -14.22 41.00 -37.88
CA ASP A 303 -15.13 42.12 -37.68
C ASP A 303 -14.61 43.13 -36.65
N VAL A 304 -13.79 42.68 -35.70
CA VAL A 304 -13.24 43.48 -34.62
C VAL A 304 -11.72 43.31 -34.53
N LEU A 305 -11.05 44.33 -34.01
CA LEU A 305 -9.61 44.29 -33.73
C LEU A 305 -9.36 43.35 -32.54
N ILE A 306 -8.96 42.12 -32.81
CA ILE A 306 -8.59 41.16 -31.77
C ILE A 306 -7.07 41.20 -31.61
N ILE A 307 -6.61 41.58 -30.42
CA ILE A 307 -5.19 41.55 -30.05
C ILE A 307 -4.93 40.32 -29.19
N THR A 308 -3.97 39.52 -29.62
CA THR A 308 -3.66 38.22 -29.02
C THR A 308 -2.19 38.13 -28.63
N GLU A 309 -1.84 37.08 -27.87
CA GLU A 309 -0.46 36.62 -27.82
C GLU A 309 -0.01 36.15 -29.21
N GLY A 310 1.19 36.56 -29.61
CA GLY A 310 1.86 36.13 -30.83
C GLY A 310 2.86 35.01 -30.56
N SER A 311 3.22 34.26 -31.60
CA SER A 311 4.25 33.24 -31.48
C SER A 311 5.63 33.89 -31.27
N THR A 312 6.37 33.39 -30.27
CA THR A 312 7.83 33.49 -30.28
C THR A 312 8.31 32.61 -31.43
N GLU A 313 9.16 33.17 -32.29
CA GLU A 313 9.65 32.57 -33.54
C GLU A 313 10.08 31.10 -33.33
N ASP A 314 9.30 30.15 -33.87
CA ASP A 314 9.71 28.77 -34.28
C ASP A 314 8.53 27.80 -34.50
N GLU A 315 7.27 28.16 -34.22
CA GLU A 315 6.11 27.32 -34.58
C GLU A 315 5.33 27.88 -35.78
N THR A 316 5.45 27.21 -36.91
CA THR A 316 4.77 27.54 -38.18
C THR A 316 3.33 27.04 -38.26
N ASP A 317 2.68 26.69 -37.15
CA ASP A 317 1.31 26.21 -37.21
C ASP A 317 0.43 26.79 -36.10
N ASN A 318 -0.66 27.42 -36.57
CA ASN A 318 -1.84 27.84 -35.84
C ASN A 318 -1.83 29.23 -35.14
N PRO A 319 -2.40 30.28 -35.76
CA PRO A 319 -2.54 31.63 -35.18
C PRO A 319 -3.55 31.73 -34.02
N LEU A 320 -4.06 30.62 -33.50
CA LEU A 320 -5.12 30.53 -32.48
C LEU A 320 -4.61 30.11 -31.09
N LYS A 321 -3.36 30.44 -30.72
CA LYS A 321 -2.82 30.15 -29.37
C LYS A 321 -3.36 31.03 -28.24
N SER A 322 -4.15 32.06 -28.53
CA SER A 322 -4.76 32.91 -27.48
C SER A 322 -6.02 32.33 -26.87
N VAL A 323 -6.34 31.08 -27.20
CA VAL A 323 -7.47 30.37 -26.65
C VAL A 323 -7.15 30.01 -25.19
N SER A 324 -7.86 30.59 -24.23
CA SER A 324 -7.86 30.14 -22.84
C SER A 324 -8.33 28.69 -22.77
N SER A 325 -8.09 28.03 -21.63
CA SER A 325 -8.41 26.62 -21.40
C SER A 325 -9.88 26.25 -21.70
N ASP A 326 -10.76 27.25 -21.78
CA ASP A 326 -12.19 27.17 -22.05
C ASP A 326 -12.61 27.48 -23.51
N GLY A 327 -11.67 27.75 -24.42
CA GLY A 327 -11.99 28.11 -25.81
C GLY A 327 -12.04 29.62 -26.10
N GLY A 328 -11.96 30.48 -25.08
CA GLY A 328 -12.11 31.94 -25.21
C GLY A 328 -10.83 32.69 -25.57
N ILE A 329 -10.92 33.92 -26.08
CA ILE A 329 -9.74 34.77 -26.33
C ILE A 329 -9.35 35.46 -25.02
N ARG A 330 -8.09 35.31 -24.59
CA ARG A 330 -7.59 35.99 -23.38
C ARG A 330 -7.62 37.52 -23.54
N PRO A 331 -8.16 38.27 -22.56
CA PRO A 331 -8.12 39.73 -22.59
C PRO A 331 -6.70 40.23 -22.35
N LEU A 332 -6.42 41.47 -22.76
CA LEU A 332 -5.09 42.08 -22.57
C LEU A 332 -4.68 42.20 -21.09
N SER A 333 -5.64 42.23 -20.17
CA SER A 333 -5.41 42.20 -18.73
C SER A 333 -4.80 40.88 -18.23
N ALA A 334 -4.86 39.80 -19.01
CA ALA A 334 -4.13 38.57 -18.71
C ALA A 334 -2.62 38.71 -18.92
N TYR A 335 -2.20 39.61 -19.81
CA TYR A 335 -0.80 39.79 -20.21
C TYR A 335 -0.12 40.96 -19.50
N TYR A 336 -0.84 42.08 -19.35
CA TYR A 336 -0.34 43.33 -18.75
C TYR A 336 -1.24 43.77 -17.60
N LYS A 337 -0.68 44.52 -16.65
CA LYS A 337 -1.44 45.08 -15.52
C LYS A 337 -2.51 46.07 -15.99
N LYS A 338 -2.18 46.86 -17.01
CA LYS A 338 -3.08 47.85 -17.60
C LYS A 338 -2.74 48.07 -19.07
N THR A 339 -3.75 48.25 -19.90
CA THR A 339 -3.56 48.67 -21.30
C THR A 339 -4.43 49.86 -21.65
N THR A 340 -4.03 50.63 -22.66
CA THR A 340 -4.82 51.73 -23.23
C THR A 340 -4.64 51.76 -24.73
N LEU A 341 -5.72 51.45 -25.46
CA LEU A 341 -5.78 51.50 -26.92
C LEU A 341 -6.34 52.84 -27.36
N VAL A 342 -5.67 53.53 -28.28
CA VAL A 342 -6.14 54.77 -28.89
C VAL A 342 -6.08 54.64 -30.40
N ILE A 343 -7.17 54.97 -31.09
CA ILE A 343 -7.25 54.98 -32.56
C ILE A 343 -7.33 56.42 -33.08
N PHE A 344 -6.59 56.70 -34.14
CA PHE A 344 -6.50 57.99 -34.80
C PHE A 344 -6.86 57.90 -36.29
N ASN A 345 -7.41 58.98 -36.84
CA ASN A 345 -7.53 59.16 -38.28
C ASN A 345 -6.19 59.62 -38.90
N ARG A 346 -6.15 59.76 -40.24
CA ARG A 346 -4.96 60.21 -40.98
C ARG A 346 -4.46 61.62 -40.63
N GLN A 347 -5.29 62.45 -40.00
CA GLN A 347 -4.95 63.81 -39.57
C GLN A 347 -4.50 63.86 -38.10
N GLY A 348 -4.39 62.71 -37.42
CA GLY A 348 -4.03 62.63 -36.00
C GLY A 348 -5.19 62.93 -35.04
N LYS A 349 -6.43 63.01 -35.52
CA LYS A 349 -7.61 63.16 -34.63
C LYS A 349 -7.91 61.82 -33.97
N LYS A 350 -7.99 61.82 -32.63
CA LYS A 350 -8.45 60.68 -31.82
C LYS A 350 -9.91 60.34 -32.16
N LEU A 351 -10.16 59.09 -32.52
CA LEU A 351 -11.47 58.56 -32.87
C LEU A 351 -12.02 57.59 -31.83
N TYR A 352 -11.14 56.83 -31.18
CA TYR A 352 -11.49 55.85 -30.17
C TYR A 352 -10.41 55.80 -29.10
N GLU A 353 -10.82 55.50 -27.87
CA GLU A 353 -9.93 55.24 -26.74
C GLU A 353 -10.60 54.22 -25.83
N SER A 354 -9.82 53.24 -25.37
CA SER A 354 -10.28 52.24 -24.42
C SER A 354 -9.18 51.88 -23.44
N SER A 355 -9.54 51.85 -22.16
CA SER A 355 -8.69 51.31 -21.09
C SER A 355 -9.01 49.83 -20.92
N ASN A 356 -7.99 48.99 -20.81
CA ASN A 356 -8.11 47.53 -20.77
C ASN A 356 -8.99 47.00 -21.90
N TYR A 357 -8.52 47.25 -23.13
CA TYR A 357 -9.26 46.94 -24.34
C TYR A 357 -9.69 45.46 -24.40
N ASN A 358 -10.98 45.22 -24.64
CA ASN A 358 -11.65 43.93 -24.52
C ASN A 358 -11.78 43.19 -25.86
N ASN A 359 -11.00 43.56 -26.88
CA ASN A 359 -11.07 42.96 -28.22
C ASN A 359 -12.44 43.15 -28.92
N ASP A 360 -13.05 44.33 -28.76
CA ASP A 360 -14.43 44.63 -29.18
C ASP A 360 -14.59 45.81 -30.18
N TRP A 361 -13.50 46.44 -30.60
CA TRP A 361 -13.54 47.57 -31.52
C TRP A 361 -13.59 47.12 -32.98
N GLY A 362 -14.75 47.32 -33.62
CA GLY A 362 -14.98 47.06 -35.05
C GLY A 362 -15.01 48.31 -35.95
N GLY A 363 -14.65 49.48 -35.43
CA GLY A 363 -14.63 50.72 -36.24
C GLY A 363 -16.01 51.22 -36.70
N ALA A 364 -17.07 50.95 -35.94
CA ALA A 364 -18.44 51.36 -36.28
C ALA A 364 -18.54 52.86 -36.62
N GLY A 365 -19.20 53.19 -37.74
CA GLY A 365 -19.38 54.55 -38.23
C GLY A 365 -18.14 55.18 -38.88
N LEU A 366 -17.08 54.41 -39.09
CA LEU A 366 -15.88 54.83 -39.82
C LEU A 366 -15.93 54.32 -41.27
N SER A 367 -15.54 55.18 -42.21
CA SER A 367 -15.43 54.80 -43.63
C SER A 367 -14.25 53.86 -43.86
N ASP A 368 -14.33 53.08 -44.94
CA ASP A 368 -13.20 52.32 -45.45
C ASP A 368 -11.95 53.21 -45.60
N GLY A 369 -10.82 52.73 -45.08
CA GLY A 369 -9.62 53.54 -45.03
C GLY A 369 -8.56 53.03 -44.08
N VAL A 370 -7.48 53.82 -43.99
CA VAL A 370 -6.35 53.53 -43.11
C VAL A 370 -6.41 54.43 -41.89
N TYR A 371 -6.37 53.81 -40.73
CA TYR A 371 -6.35 54.40 -39.40
C TYR A 371 -5.05 54.01 -38.69
N PHE A 372 -4.75 54.66 -37.57
CA PHE A 372 -3.54 54.41 -36.80
C PHE A 372 -3.90 54.08 -35.37
N TYR A 373 -3.21 53.09 -34.78
CA TYR A 373 -3.38 52.75 -33.38
C TYR A 373 -2.12 53.08 -32.58
N VAL A 374 -2.35 53.41 -31.30
CA VAL A 374 -1.33 53.41 -30.26
C VAL A 374 -1.89 52.58 -29.11
N LEU A 375 -1.24 51.46 -28.81
CA LEU A 375 -1.55 50.62 -27.65
C LEU A 375 -0.43 50.82 -26.62
N GLN A 376 -0.78 51.41 -25.49
CA GLN A 376 0.10 51.57 -24.34
C GLN A 376 -0.14 50.41 -23.37
N CYS A 377 0.91 49.73 -22.97
CA CYS A 377 0.87 48.57 -22.09
C CYS A 377 1.75 48.83 -20.87
N GLU A 378 1.15 48.79 -19.67
CA GLU A 378 1.85 48.92 -18.40
C GLU A 378 2.06 47.51 -17.82
N GLY A 379 3.33 47.11 -17.73
CA GLY A 379 3.74 45.78 -17.26
C GLY A 379 4.41 45.82 -15.90
N PHE A 380 4.70 44.64 -15.35
CA PHE A 380 5.50 44.50 -14.14
C PHE A 380 6.97 44.83 -14.37
N LYS A 381 7.58 44.31 -15.45
CA LYS A 381 9.01 44.47 -15.74
C LYS A 381 9.28 45.74 -16.55
N SER A 382 8.39 46.07 -17.48
CA SER A 382 8.52 47.26 -18.33
C SER A 382 7.18 47.74 -18.87
N ASN A 383 7.15 49.01 -19.27
CA ASN A 383 6.07 49.56 -20.07
C ASN A 383 6.42 49.44 -21.55
N GLU A 384 5.44 49.08 -22.36
CA GLU A 384 5.58 48.86 -23.80
C GLU A 384 4.57 49.71 -24.57
N VAL A 385 4.96 50.13 -25.78
CA VAL A 385 4.08 50.90 -26.65
C VAL A 385 4.12 50.31 -28.05
N TYR A 386 2.97 49.82 -28.49
CA TYR A 386 2.78 49.31 -29.84
C TYR A 386 2.11 50.38 -30.70
N LYS A 387 2.61 50.56 -31.92
CA LYS A 387 2.07 51.53 -32.88
C LYS A 387 2.01 50.87 -34.24
N GLY A 388 0.96 51.20 -35.00
CA GLY A 388 0.81 50.68 -36.34
C GLY A 388 -0.38 51.29 -37.05
N SER A 389 -0.61 50.81 -38.26
CA SER A 389 -1.79 51.13 -39.05
C SER A 389 -2.79 49.99 -38.98
N ILE A 390 -4.07 50.33 -38.99
CA ILE A 390 -5.17 49.38 -39.17
C ILE A 390 -6.01 49.82 -40.37
N THR A 391 -6.26 48.90 -41.29
CA THR A 391 -7.07 49.14 -42.47
C THR A 391 -8.47 48.57 -42.24
N ILE A 392 -9.48 49.39 -42.51
CA ILE A 392 -10.88 48.96 -42.49
C ILE A 392 -11.32 48.76 -43.94
N PHE A 393 -11.88 47.59 -44.24
CA PHE A 393 -12.49 47.28 -45.53
C PHE A 393 -13.93 46.80 -45.35
N GLY A 394 -14.80 47.13 -46.30
CA GLY A 394 -16.14 46.59 -46.33
C GLY A 394 -17.03 47.09 -45.19
N SER A 395 -16.74 48.26 -44.61
CA SER A 395 -17.67 48.99 -43.74
C SER A 395 -18.81 49.59 -44.57
N GLY A 396 -19.54 48.73 -45.28
CA GLY A 396 -20.76 49.08 -45.96
C GLY A 396 -21.82 49.43 -44.91
N ASN A 397 -22.28 50.69 -44.94
CA ASN A 397 -23.48 51.16 -44.24
C ASN A 397 -24.67 50.21 -44.36
#